data_AF-A0A7D4L1Y1-F1
#
_entry.id   AF-A0A7D4L1Y1-F1
#
_cell.length_a   1.000
_cell.length_b   1.000
_cell.length_c   1.000
_cell.angle_alpha   90.00
_cell.angle_beta   90.00
_cell.angle_gamma   90.00
#
_symmetry.space_group_name_H-M   'P 1'
#
loop_
_entity.id
_entity.type
_entity.pdbx_description
1 polymer ?
#
loop_
_entity_poly.entity_id
_entity_poly.type
_entity_poly.pdbx_seq_one_letter_code
_entity_poly.pdbx_strand_id
1 'polypeptide(L)'
;MKINVFKSVLAASLVAATLASCQSEPEVGSTLYPTAEENYSAKAYLYTGTSDGNKLLLAGEKSASAVTLANDSAKFYVRLSSPAEKDVTVTLAATSDGVEANSSEEVMSTDAISLSKTSVTFAKGQQVSEPIVVKLVNGDALKNLTMLKNGVTSVVIKSVDGAETAKTNTKVLVTTNFTFNNINASGTLNADKQIALNEYQMSTTLSSSNAAKLNDGDNNTYVYSYTYYEPEFTMAFNSTKELIGVGILCNYTSYGYGVKKVAVATSLDGKTWTNMGTATAASTYDDDTPFPIVFNTPVTCKFVKLTILQSFDESENPRFLIGEIGAYEYLDWSL
;
A
#
# COMPACT_ATOMS: atom_id res chain seq x y z
N MET A 1 -68.17 -5.73 80.70
CA MET A 1 -68.61 -7.12 80.45
C MET A 1 -67.50 -8.04 80.94
N LYS A 2 -67.82 -8.88 81.94
CA LYS A 2 -67.26 -10.18 82.37
C LYS A 2 -65.92 -10.66 81.79
N ILE A 3 -65.02 -11.39 82.45
CA ILE A 3 -64.85 -12.00 83.79
C ILE A 3 -63.37 -12.45 83.82
N ASN A 4 -62.79 -12.55 85.02
CA ASN A 4 -61.46 -13.06 85.31
C ASN A 4 -61.17 -14.52 84.86
N VAL A 5 -59.89 -14.88 84.97
CA VAL A 5 -59.32 -16.04 85.70
C VAL A 5 -58.48 -17.08 84.89
N PHE A 6 -57.36 -17.47 85.55
CA PHE A 6 -56.53 -18.69 85.47
C PHE A 6 -55.48 -18.78 84.34
N LYS A 7 -54.17 -18.66 84.64
CA LYS A 7 -53.23 -19.66 85.20
C LYS A 7 -52.99 -20.87 84.28
N SER A 8 -51.75 -20.92 83.79
CA SER A 8 -50.83 -22.07 83.75
C SER A 8 -51.20 -23.38 83.04
N VAL A 9 -50.16 -23.92 82.40
CA VAL A 9 -49.77 -25.34 82.28
C VAL A 9 -49.70 -25.84 80.83
N LEU A 10 -48.44 -26.13 80.49
CA LEU A 10 -47.93 -26.96 79.42
C LEU A 10 -48.53 -28.37 79.45
N ALA A 11 -49.00 -28.87 78.31
CA ALA A 11 -49.17 -30.31 78.09
C ALA A 11 -48.87 -30.64 76.63
N ALA A 12 -47.87 -31.49 76.44
CA ALA A 12 -47.50 -32.12 75.18
C ALA A 12 -48.45 -33.28 74.87
N SER A 13 -48.75 -33.51 73.59
CA SER A 13 -48.89 -34.86 73.05
C SER A 13 -49.00 -34.85 71.52
N LEU A 14 -48.18 -35.71 70.91
CA LEU A 14 -48.16 -36.08 69.50
C LEU A 14 -49.39 -36.90 69.12
N VAL A 15 -49.91 -36.77 67.89
CA VAL A 15 -50.43 -37.89 67.09
C VAL A 15 -50.17 -37.64 65.60
N ALA A 16 -49.85 -38.72 64.89
CA ALA A 16 -49.17 -38.82 63.61
C ALA A 16 -49.99 -38.55 62.34
N ALA A 17 -49.23 -38.19 61.30
CA ALA A 17 -49.33 -38.46 59.86
C ALA A 17 -50.61 -39.05 59.25
N THR A 18 -51.07 -38.44 58.15
CA THR A 18 -51.21 -39.12 56.85
C THR A 18 -51.08 -38.12 55.69
N LEU A 19 -50.36 -38.55 54.65
CA LEU A 19 -50.22 -37.90 53.34
C LEU A 19 -51.53 -38.04 52.55
N ALA A 20 -51.99 -36.95 51.94
CA ALA A 20 -52.77 -37.01 50.69
C ALA A 20 -52.58 -35.68 49.93
N SER A 21 -52.08 -35.82 48.72
CA SER A 21 -51.70 -34.79 47.77
C SER A 21 -52.90 -34.19 47.02
N CYS A 22 -52.69 -32.95 46.56
CA CYS A 22 -53.38 -32.22 45.48
C CYS A 22 -54.69 -31.51 45.84
N GLN A 23 -54.62 -30.18 45.97
CA GLN A 23 -55.17 -29.31 44.92
C GLN A 23 -54.63 -27.86 45.01
N SER A 24 -53.96 -27.48 43.91
CA SER A 24 -53.90 -26.15 43.29
C SER A 24 -53.60 -24.91 44.12
N GLU A 25 -52.40 -24.37 43.94
CA GLU A 25 -52.12 -22.94 43.92
C GLU A 25 -50.83 -22.67 43.10
N PRO A 26 -50.66 -21.46 42.57
CA PRO A 26 -50.93 -21.06 41.19
C PRO A 26 -49.72 -21.20 40.24
N GLU A 27 -49.95 -21.15 38.92
CA GLU A 27 -48.88 -20.89 37.94
C GLU A 27 -48.23 -19.52 38.23
N VAL A 28 -47.17 -19.51 39.01
CA VAL A 28 -46.23 -18.39 39.12
C VAL A 28 -45.07 -18.67 38.16
N GLY A 29 -45.37 -18.54 36.87
CA GLY A 29 -44.42 -18.77 35.78
C GLY A 29 -43.97 -17.52 35.04
N SER A 30 -44.39 -16.32 35.46
CA SER A 30 -43.87 -15.06 34.90
C SER A 30 -43.08 -14.30 35.97
N THR A 31 -41.80 -14.08 35.69
CA THR A 31 -40.92 -13.28 36.56
C THR A 31 -41.47 -11.86 36.63
N LEU A 32 -41.78 -11.37 37.83
CA LEU A 32 -42.28 -10.00 38.08
C LEU A 32 -41.23 -8.91 37.81
N TYR A 33 -40.04 -9.30 37.33
CA TYR A 33 -39.00 -8.44 36.79
C TYR A 33 -38.29 -9.20 35.64
N PRO A 34 -38.51 -8.87 34.35
CA PRO A 34 -37.59 -9.32 33.32
C PRO A 34 -36.39 -8.37 33.25
N THR A 35 -35.24 -8.97 32.95
CA THR A 35 -33.97 -8.37 32.47
C THR A 35 -32.91 -8.06 33.53
N ALA A 36 -31.95 -8.97 33.68
CA ALA A 36 -30.52 -8.67 33.64
C ALA A 36 -29.70 -9.98 33.57
N GLU A 37 -29.35 -10.43 32.37
CA GLU A 37 -28.08 -11.13 32.16
C GLU A 37 -27.38 -10.48 30.97
N GLU A 38 -26.63 -9.42 31.26
CA GLU A 38 -25.52 -9.02 30.40
C GLU A 38 -24.24 -9.34 31.15
N ASN A 39 -23.65 -10.50 30.85
CA ASN A 39 -22.33 -10.86 31.35
C ASN A 39 -21.40 -11.07 30.15
N TYR A 40 -20.89 -9.97 29.59
CA TYR A 40 -20.03 -10.03 28.42
C TYR A 40 -18.58 -10.23 28.84
N SER A 41 -18.18 -11.48 29.06
CA SER A 41 -16.77 -11.83 29.28
C SER A 41 -15.94 -11.66 28.01
N ALA A 42 -16.55 -11.93 26.85
CA ALA A 42 -15.91 -11.89 25.54
C ALA A 42 -15.89 -10.48 24.93
N LYS A 43 -14.73 -10.08 24.41
CA LYS A 43 -14.49 -8.80 23.74
C LYS A 43 -14.02 -9.03 22.32
N ALA A 44 -14.71 -8.42 21.35
CA ALA A 44 -14.36 -8.49 19.94
C ALA A 44 -13.24 -7.50 19.60
N TYR A 45 -12.23 -7.99 18.89
CA TYR A 45 -11.11 -7.19 18.37
C TYR A 45 -10.70 -7.68 16.98
N LEU A 46 -10.03 -6.82 16.22
CA LEU A 46 -9.45 -7.12 14.93
C LEU A 46 -8.00 -7.60 15.11
N TYR A 47 -7.62 -8.57 14.29
CA TYR A 47 -6.30 -9.17 14.32
C TYR A 47 -5.80 -9.47 12.91
N THR A 48 -4.68 -8.86 12.53
CA THR A 48 -4.03 -9.08 11.22
C THR A 48 -3.05 -10.25 11.27
N GLY A 49 -2.43 -10.51 12.42
CA GLY A 49 -1.35 -11.49 12.57
C GLY A 49 -0.03 -11.05 11.94
N THR A 50 0.09 -9.77 11.59
CA THR A 50 1.31 -9.16 11.04
C THR A 50 2.23 -8.67 12.15
N SER A 51 3.53 -8.57 11.86
CA SER A 51 4.53 -7.97 12.76
C SER A 51 4.26 -6.50 13.05
N ASP A 52 3.57 -5.81 12.14
CA ASP A 52 3.38 -4.36 12.16
C ASP A 52 2.14 -3.94 12.97
N GLY A 53 1.68 -4.81 13.88
CA GLY A 53 0.42 -4.62 14.60
C GLY A 53 -0.79 -4.70 13.68
N ASN A 54 -1.88 -3.99 13.99
CA ASN A 54 -3.10 -3.97 13.19
C ASN A 54 -2.97 -3.08 11.93
N LYS A 55 -1.97 -3.35 11.11
CA LYS A 55 -1.69 -2.70 9.84
C LYS A 55 -1.53 -3.74 8.74
N LEU A 56 -2.14 -3.48 7.60
CA LEU A 56 -2.03 -4.28 6.38
C LEU A 56 -1.35 -3.43 5.30
N LEU A 57 -0.33 -4.00 4.67
CA LEU A 57 0.38 -3.38 3.56
C LEU A 57 -0.04 -4.07 2.26
N LEU A 58 -0.66 -3.32 1.35
CA LEU A 58 -1.09 -3.78 0.03
C LEU A 58 -0.24 -3.09 -1.04
N ALA A 59 0.07 -3.77 -2.13
CA ALA A 59 0.95 -3.23 -3.16
C ALA A 59 0.24 -3.03 -4.51
N GLY A 60 0.94 -2.32 -5.38
CA GLY A 60 0.58 -2.06 -6.75
C GLY A 60 1.64 -1.18 -7.41
N GLU A 61 1.46 -0.90 -8.69
CA GLU A 61 2.29 0.03 -9.45
C GLU A 61 1.42 1.18 -9.93
N LYS A 62 1.86 2.42 -9.66
CA LYS A 62 1.28 3.64 -10.22
C LYS A 62 2.10 4.09 -11.41
N SER A 63 1.43 4.44 -12.50
CA SER A 63 1.97 5.30 -13.54
C SER A 63 1.27 6.66 -13.50
N ALA A 64 1.62 7.55 -14.42
CA ALA A 64 0.94 8.83 -14.52
C ALA A 64 -0.52 8.73 -14.98
N SER A 65 -0.93 7.61 -15.59
CA SER A 65 -2.28 7.42 -16.15
C SER A 65 -3.00 6.17 -15.67
N ALA A 66 -2.32 5.26 -14.97
CA ALA A 66 -2.88 3.97 -14.58
C ALA A 66 -2.41 3.50 -13.20
N VAL A 67 -3.19 2.60 -12.62
CA VAL A 67 -2.82 1.81 -11.45
C VAL A 67 -2.93 0.34 -11.83
N THR A 68 -1.84 -0.40 -11.65
CA THR A 68 -1.80 -1.85 -11.81
C THR A 68 -1.72 -2.49 -10.44
N LEU A 69 -2.64 -3.39 -10.13
CA LEU A 69 -2.72 -4.03 -8.82
C LEU A 69 -1.99 -5.37 -8.83
N ALA A 70 -1.03 -5.53 -7.90
CA ALA A 70 -0.29 -6.77 -7.68
C ALA A 70 0.03 -6.88 -6.19
N ASN A 71 -0.21 -8.04 -5.57
CA ASN A 71 -0.19 -8.21 -4.11
C ASN A 71 -1.11 -7.19 -3.41
N ASP A 72 -2.30 -7.01 -3.97
CA ASP A 72 -3.29 -5.98 -3.65
C ASP A 72 -4.31 -6.44 -2.60
N SER A 73 -4.06 -7.57 -1.95
CA SER A 73 -4.97 -8.15 -0.97
C SER A 73 -4.27 -8.74 0.24
N ALA A 74 -4.94 -8.67 1.38
CA ALA A 74 -4.47 -9.25 2.64
C ALA A 74 -5.64 -9.79 3.46
N LYS A 75 -5.30 -10.68 4.40
CA LYS A 75 -6.28 -11.29 5.32
C LYS A 75 -6.18 -10.63 6.69
N PHE A 76 -7.32 -10.48 7.35
CA PHE A 76 -7.42 -10.21 8.77
C PHE A 76 -8.59 -10.99 9.36
N TYR A 77 -8.68 -10.97 10.68
CA TYR A 77 -9.63 -11.76 11.46
C TYR A 77 -10.35 -10.87 12.47
N VAL A 78 -11.56 -11.26 12.82
CA VAL A 78 -12.18 -10.86 14.07
C VAL A 78 -11.92 -11.98 15.08
N ARG A 79 -11.57 -11.60 16.31
CA ARG A 79 -11.36 -12.52 17.41
C ARG A 79 -12.12 -12.07 18.65
N LEU A 80 -12.49 -13.04 19.47
CA LEU A 80 -13.04 -12.81 20.80
C LEU A 80 -11.95 -13.06 21.85
N SER A 81 -11.96 -12.32 22.96
CA SER A 81 -10.99 -12.51 24.06
C SER A 81 -11.16 -13.83 24.81
N SER A 82 -12.37 -14.40 24.76
CA SER A 82 -12.74 -15.70 25.31
C SER A 82 -13.76 -16.37 24.36
N PRO A 83 -13.95 -17.70 24.45
CA PRO A 83 -15.01 -18.39 23.71
C PRO A 83 -16.38 -17.77 23.96
N ALA A 84 -17.19 -17.64 22.91
CA ALA A 84 -18.51 -17.02 23.01
C ALA A 84 -19.47 -17.89 23.84
N GLU A 85 -20.20 -17.29 24.79
CA GLU A 85 -21.18 -18.01 25.61
C GLU A 85 -22.53 -18.21 24.89
N LYS A 86 -22.75 -17.41 23.85
CA LYS A 86 -23.87 -17.41 22.90
C LYS A 86 -23.36 -17.04 21.52
N ASP A 87 -24.22 -17.01 20.51
CA ASP A 87 -23.82 -16.56 19.19
C ASP A 87 -23.48 -15.06 19.22
N VAL A 88 -22.39 -14.68 18.54
CA VAL A 88 -21.89 -13.29 18.49
C VAL A 88 -21.81 -12.85 17.04
N THR A 89 -22.35 -11.69 16.72
CA THR A 89 -22.24 -11.11 15.37
C THR A 89 -21.46 -9.80 15.44
N VAL A 90 -20.41 -9.68 14.61
CA VAL A 90 -19.58 -8.48 14.51
C VAL A 90 -19.72 -7.89 13.12
N THR A 91 -20.15 -6.63 13.05
CA THR A 91 -20.26 -5.87 11.80
C THR A 91 -19.07 -4.96 11.62
N LEU A 92 -18.53 -4.92 10.41
CA LEU A 92 -17.35 -4.19 10.01
C LEU A 92 -17.69 -3.18 8.92
N ALA A 93 -16.92 -2.10 8.87
CA ALA A 93 -16.99 -1.12 7.80
C ALA A 93 -15.61 -0.57 7.47
N ALA A 94 -15.37 -0.24 6.20
CA ALA A 94 -14.29 0.66 5.83
C ALA A 94 -14.60 2.07 6.35
N THR A 95 -13.58 2.82 6.77
CA THR A 95 -13.71 4.22 7.17
C THR A 95 -12.40 4.99 6.97
N SER A 96 -12.54 6.24 6.57
CA SER A 96 -11.46 7.24 6.57
C SER A 96 -11.45 8.09 7.85
N ASP A 97 -12.43 7.91 8.75
CA ASP A 97 -12.56 8.73 9.96
C ASP A 97 -11.45 8.43 10.98
N GLY A 98 -10.80 9.50 11.44
CA GLY A 98 -9.66 9.39 12.36
C GLY A 98 -8.53 8.53 11.81
N VAL A 99 -8.35 8.51 10.49
CA VAL A 99 -7.16 7.97 9.83
C VAL A 99 -6.17 9.12 9.66
N GLU A 100 -4.95 8.92 10.14
CA GLU A 100 -3.87 9.89 10.01
C GLU A 100 -2.91 9.44 8.91
N ALA A 101 -2.59 10.35 7.97
CA ALA A 101 -1.59 10.13 6.95
C ALA A 101 -0.27 10.79 7.35
N ASN A 102 0.85 10.11 7.10
CA ASN A 102 2.18 10.71 7.25
C ASN A 102 2.60 11.53 6.02
N SER A 103 3.81 12.09 6.03
CA SER A 103 4.31 12.94 4.93
C SER A 103 4.41 12.26 3.57
N SER A 104 4.41 10.93 3.51
CA SER A 104 4.49 10.12 2.29
C SER A 104 3.15 9.45 1.94
N GLU A 105 2.10 9.74 2.70
CA GLU A 105 0.77 9.15 2.54
C GLU A 105 -0.31 10.21 2.30
N GLU A 106 -1.47 9.77 1.83
CA GLU A 106 -2.72 10.51 1.76
C GLU A 106 -3.87 9.62 2.23
N VAL A 107 -4.88 10.21 2.88
CA VAL A 107 -6.05 9.46 3.30
C VAL A 107 -6.91 9.13 2.08
N MET A 108 -7.13 7.84 1.84
CA MET A 108 -8.01 7.35 0.77
C MET A 108 -9.47 7.32 1.22
N SER A 109 -10.39 7.51 0.27
CA SER A 109 -11.80 7.21 0.51
C SER A 109 -12.00 5.71 0.76
N THR A 110 -13.13 5.35 1.36
CA THR A 110 -13.49 3.96 1.64
C THR A 110 -13.63 3.11 0.38
N ASP A 111 -13.91 3.73 -0.76
CA ASP A 111 -14.06 3.06 -2.06
C ASP A 111 -12.74 2.55 -2.63
N ALA A 112 -11.60 2.93 -2.05
CA ALA A 112 -10.28 2.41 -2.39
C ALA A 112 -10.10 0.93 -2.01
N ILE A 113 -10.96 0.41 -1.12
CA ILE A 113 -10.88 -0.97 -0.64
C ILE A 113 -12.23 -1.68 -0.74
N SER A 114 -12.17 -3.01 -0.86
CA SER A 114 -13.33 -3.89 -0.75
C SER A 114 -13.07 -4.95 0.32
N LEU A 115 -14.13 -5.37 1.01
CA LEU A 115 -14.10 -6.43 2.00
C LEU A 115 -14.86 -7.65 1.47
N SER A 116 -14.28 -8.84 1.61
CA SER A 116 -14.98 -10.08 1.23
C SER A 116 -16.24 -10.32 2.05
N LYS A 117 -16.28 -9.79 3.28
CA LYS A 117 -17.41 -9.84 4.20
C LYS A 117 -17.41 -8.59 5.09
N THR A 118 -18.59 -8.04 5.36
CA THR A 118 -18.82 -6.92 6.29
C THR A 118 -19.46 -7.36 7.60
N SER A 119 -19.74 -8.66 7.75
CA SER A 119 -20.27 -9.24 8.98
C SER A 119 -19.69 -10.63 9.19
N VAL A 120 -19.39 -10.97 10.44
CA VAL A 120 -18.97 -12.31 10.86
C VAL A 120 -19.80 -12.76 12.05
N THR A 121 -20.17 -14.04 12.07
CA THR A 121 -20.91 -14.65 13.16
C THR A 121 -20.07 -15.77 13.78
N PHE A 122 -19.94 -15.74 15.09
CA PHE A 122 -19.33 -16.78 15.90
C PHE A 122 -20.46 -17.60 16.50
N ALA A 123 -20.48 -18.89 16.24
CA ALA A 123 -21.35 -19.78 17.00
C ALA A 123 -20.86 -19.87 18.45
N LYS A 124 -21.76 -20.19 19.38
CA LYS A 124 -21.41 -20.51 20.77
C LYS A 124 -20.17 -21.43 20.84
N GLY A 125 -19.20 -21.05 21.67
CA GLY A 125 -17.93 -21.76 21.87
C GLY A 125 -16.82 -21.40 20.88
N GLN A 126 -17.10 -20.65 19.80
CA GLN A 126 -16.08 -20.18 18.87
C GLN A 126 -15.40 -18.89 19.36
N GLN A 127 -14.18 -18.65 18.88
CA GLN A 127 -13.36 -17.51 19.28
C GLN A 127 -12.68 -16.78 18.11
N VAL A 128 -12.54 -17.43 16.95
CA VAL A 128 -11.85 -16.87 15.77
C VAL A 128 -12.77 -16.98 14.57
N SER A 129 -12.88 -15.90 13.80
CA SER A 129 -13.66 -15.89 12.57
C SER A 129 -12.92 -16.62 11.44
N GLU A 130 -13.64 -17.00 10.40
CA GLU A 130 -13.04 -17.20 9.08
C GLU A 130 -12.29 -15.92 8.63
N PRO A 131 -11.24 -16.03 7.78
CA PRO A 131 -10.48 -14.89 7.32
C PRO A 131 -11.36 -13.94 6.48
N ILE A 132 -11.23 -12.65 6.75
CA ILE A 132 -11.78 -11.59 5.92
C ILE A 132 -10.66 -11.09 5.02
N VAL A 133 -10.95 -10.99 3.72
CA VAL A 133 -10.00 -10.48 2.74
C VAL A 133 -10.34 -9.02 2.50
N VAL A 134 -9.36 -8.14 2.67
CA VAL A 134 -9.39 -6.78 2.13
C VAL A 134 -8.64 -6.76 0.81
N LYS A 135 -9.19 -6.07 -0.19
CA LYS A 135 -8.53 -5.85 -1.49
C LYS A 135 -8.55 -4.39 -1.86
N LEU A 136 -7.51 -3.92 -2.54
CA LEU A 136 -7.55 -2.65 -3.26
C LEU A 136 -8.55 -2.72 -4.40
N VAL A 137 -9.20 -1.59 -4.70
CA VAL A 137 -10.14 -1.45 -5.81
C VAL A 137 -9.52 -0.52 -6.85
N ASN A 138 -9.32 -1.00 -8.07
CA ASN A 138 -8.80 -0.19 -9.17
C ASN A 138 -9.86 0.81 -9.66
N GLY A 139 -9.98 1.92 -8.94
CA GLY A 139 -10.93 2.99 -9.22
C GLY A 139 -10.34 4.36 -8.90
N ASP A 140 -11.18 5.39 -8.98
CA ASP A 140 -10.77 6.79 -8.87
C ASP A 140 -10.12 7.11 -7.52
N ALA A 141 -10.55 6.43 -6.46
CA ALA A 141 -9.96 6.59 -5.13
C ALA A 141 -8.45 6.28 -5.09
N LEU A 142 -7.97 5.34 -5.91
CA LEU A 142 -6.53 5.04 -6.03
C LEU A 142 -5.85 5.86 -7.12
N LYS A 143 -6.53 6.09 -8.25
CA LYS A 143 -5.98 6.84 -9.39
C LYS A 143 -5.71 8.30 -9.04
N ASN A 144 -6.54 8.89 -8.17
CA ASN A 144 -6.45 10.30 -7.80
C ASN A 144 -5.48 10.57 -6.64
N LEU A 145 -4.89 9.53 -6.03
CA LEU A 145 -3.80 9.74 -5.08
C LEU A 145 -2.67 10.50 -5.78
N THR A 146 -2.08 11.48 -5.11
CA THR A 146 -0.97 12.24 -5.67
C THR A 146 0.16 11.31 -6.10
N MET A 147 0.84 11.65 -7.19
CA MET A 147 1.99 10.89 -7.66
C MET A 147 3.02 10.74 -6.52
N LEU A 148 3.61 9.55 -6.37
CA LEU A 148 4.58 9.20 -5.32
C LEU A 148 4.03 9.13 -3.88
N LYS A 149 2.74 9.40 -3.68
CA LYS A 149 2.07 9.16 -2.40
C LYS A 149 1.50 7.76 -2.34
N ASN A 150 1.65 7.17 -1.16
CA ASN A 150 0.87 6.02 -0.77
C ASN A 150 -0.48 6.47 -0.23
N GLY A 151 -1.45 5.56 -0.22
CA GLY A 151 -2.75 5.76 0.37
C GLY A 151 -2.87 5.07 1.72
N VAL A 152 -3.68 5.63 2.61
CA VAL A 152 -4.07 5.00 3.88
C VAL A 152 -5.57 5.12 4.11
N THR A 153 -6.21 4.04 4.52
CA THR A 153 -7.59 4.00 5.00
C THR A 153 -7.69 2.99 6.15
N SER A 154 -8.89 2.71 6.64
CA SER A 154 -9.05 1.73 7.71
C SER A 154 -10.31 0.89 7.61
N VAL A 155 -10.30 -0.22 8.35
CA VAL A 155 -11.47 -1.04 8.64
C VAL A 155 -11.71 -1.02 10.13
N VAL A 156 -12.95 -0.80 10.56
CA VAL A 156 -13.34 -0.72 11.97
C VAL A 156 -14.48 -1.66 12.32
N ILE A 157 -14.59 -2.00 13.60
CA ILE A 157 -15.78 -2.62 14.17
C ILE A 157 -16.87 -1.53 14.29
N LYS A 158 -17.99 -1.72 13.60
CA LYS A 158 -19.15 -0.81 13.66
C LYS A 158 -20.08 -1.17 14.81
N SER A 159 -20.32 -2.45 15.01
CA SER A 159 -21.21 -2.96 16.06
C SER A 159 -20.86 -4.40 16.39
N VAL A 160 -21.16 -4.78 17.64
CA VAL A 160 -21.04 -6.14 18.15
C VAL A 160 -22.36 -6.47 18.83
N ASP A 161 -22.96 -7.58 18.42
CA ASP A 161 -24.12 -8.18 19.08
C ASP A 161 -23.70 -9.48 19.75
N GLY A 162 -24.15 -9.70 20.98
CA GLY A 162 -23.81 -10.87 21.79
C GLY A 162 -22.47 -10.80 22.54
N ALA A 163 -21.66 -9.74 22.38
CA ALA A 163 -20.39 -9.52 23.07
C ALA A 163 -20.06 -8.02 23.25
N GLU A 164 -19.00 -7.70 23.99
CA GLU A 164 -18.46 -6.34 24.10
C GLU A 164 -17.48 -6.04 22.95
N THR A 165 -17.28 -4.76 22.64
CA THR A 165 -16.14 -4.33 21.81
C THR A 165 -14.90 -4.14 22.69
N ALA A 166 -13.74 -4.62 22.25
CA ALA A 166 -12.48 -4.40 22.98
C ALA A 166 -12.11 -2.91 23.05
N LYS A 167 -11.31 -2.52 24.05
CA LYS A 167 -10.81 -1.13 24.18
C LYS A 167 -9.74 -0.77 23.16
N THR A 168 -9.02 -1.77 22.65
CA THR A 168 -7.92 -1.62 21.69
C THR A 168 -8.13 -2.59 20.53
N ASN A 169 -7.36 -2.41 19.46
CA ASN A 169 -7.40 -3.29 18.28
C ASN A 169 -8.77 -3.33 17.57
N THR A 170 -9.53 -2.23 17.63
CA THR A 170 -10.85 -2.09 16.97
C THR A 170 -10.77 -1.50 15.56
N LYS A 171 -9.56 -1.12 15.14
CA LYS A 171 -9.22 -0.55 13.84
C LYS A 171 -8.06 -1.36 13.21
N VAL A 172 -8.16 -1.62 11.92
CA VAL A 172 -7.06 -2.12 11.07
C VAL A 172 -6.75 -1.05 10.04
N LEU A 173 -5.50 -0.56 10.04
CA LEU A 173 -5.04 0.34 9.00
C LEU A 173 -4.75 -0.46 7.72
N VAL A 174 -5.18 0.06 6.59
CA VAL A 174 -4.91 -0.50 5.27
C VAL A 174 -4.11 0.55 4.51
N THR A 175 -2.83 0.26 4.30
CA THR A 175 -1.88 1.17 3.63
C THR A 175 -1.43 0.59 2.32
N THR A 176 -1.23 1.44 1.33
CA THR A 176 -0.59 1.03 0.08
C THR A 176 0.93 1.17 0.16
N ASN A 177 1.65 0.35 -0.58
CA ASN A 177 3.07 0.49 -0.87
C ASN A 177 3.23 0.43 -2.40
N PHE A 178 2.97 1.55 -3.04
CA PHE A 178 3.04 1.64 -4.49
C PHE A 178 4.47 1.82 -4.95
N THR A 179 4.85 1.04 -5.96
CA THR A 179 5.95 1.41 -6.85
C THR A 179 5.45 2.44 -7.84
N PHE A 180 6.36 3.24 -8.38
CA PHE A 180 6.02 4.24 -9.38
C PHE A 180 6.83 4.00 -10.66
N ASN A 181 6.13 4.09 -11.79
CA ASN A 181 6.70 3.90 -13.12
C ASN A 181 6.12 4.92 -14.10
N ASN A 182 6.91 5.94 -14.41
CA ASN A 182 6.58 6.95 -15.41
C ASN A 182 7.18 6.64 -16.78
N ILE A 183 7.71 5.44 -17.04
CA ILE A 183 8.33 5.13 -18.33
C ILE A 183 7.28 4.67 -19.35
N ASN A 184 7.29 5.30 -20.53
CA ASN A 184 6.54 4.88 -21.70
C ASN A 184 7.44 4.02 -22.60
N ALA A 185 7.28 2.70 -22.52
CA ALA A 185 8.09 1.75 -23.30
C ALA A 185 7.89 1.85 -24.82
N SER A 186 6.81 2.48 -25.28
CA SER A 186 6.52 2.70 -26.72
C SER A 186 6.65 4.17 -27.12
N GLY A 187 7.17 5.01 -26.23
CA GLY A 187 7.37 6.43 -26.48
C GLY A 187 8.50 6.67 -27.49
N THR A 188 8.39 7.78 -28.22
CA THR A 188 9.43 8.26 -29.12
C THR A 188 9.90 9.65 -28.68
N LEU A 189 11.13 9.98 -29.02
CA LEU A 189 11.72 11.31 -28.78
C LEU A 189 11.68 12.11 -30.08
N ASN A 190 11.37 13.40 -29.98
CA ASN A 190 11.45 14.32 -31.11
C ASN A 190 12.78 15.07 -31.06
N ALA A 191 13.65 14.84 -32.05
CA ALA A 191 14.95 15.49 -32.18
C ALA A 191 14.87 17.03 -32.12
N ASP A 192 13.80 17.63 -32.67
CA ASP A 192 13.59 19.08 -32.66
C ASP A 192 13.35 19.65 -31.25
N LYS A 193 13.12 18.77 -30.26
CA LYS A 193 12.90 19.11 -28.84
C LYS A 193 14.09 18.78 -27.97
N GLN A 194 15.24 18.43 -28.56
CA GLN A 194 16.45 18.19 -27.81
C GLN A 194 16.92 19.51 -27.18
N ILE A 195 17.14 19.47 -25.86
CA ILE A 195 17.76 20.56 -25.11
C ILE A 195 19.22 20.67 -25.58
N ALA A 196 19.67 21.90 -25.84
CA ALA A 196 21.05 22.15 -26.26
C ALA A 196 22.06 21.57 -25.28
N LEU A 197 23.12 20.94 -25.78
CA LEU A 197 24.07 20.16 -24.97
C LEU A 197 24.82 20.99 -23.91
N ASN A 198 24.91 22.31 -24.11
CA ASN A 198 25.53 23.26 -23.18
C ASN A 198 24.57 23.76 -22.07
N GLU A 199 23.30 23.35 -22.09
CA GLU A 199 22.29 23.70 -21.06
C GLU A 199 22.36 22.78 -19.83
N TYR A 200 23.25 21.78 -19.84
CA TYR A 200 23.47 20.88 -18.72
C TYR A 200 24.94 20.44 -18.65
N GLN A 201 25.32 19.94 -17.47
CA GLN A 201 26.61 19.32 -17.24
C GLN A 201 26.43 17.85 -16.89
N MET A 202 27.36 17.03 -17.38
CA MET A 202 27.39 15.60 -17.11
C MET A 202 28.38 15.27 -16.00
N SER A 203 27.99 14.35 -15.12
CA SER A 203 28.87 13.75 -14.12
C SER A 203 28.61 12.25 -14.02
N THR A 204 29.57 11.49 -13.47
CA THR A 204 29.45 10.05 -13.30
C THR A 204 30.13 9.56 -12.03
N THR A 205 29.68 8.43 -11.50
CA THR A 205 30.34 7.72 -10.39
C THR A 205 31.64 7.02 -10.81
N LEU A 206 31.92 6.92 -12.11
CA LEU A 206 33.14 6.34 -12.66
C LEU A 206 34.32 7.32 -12.53
N SER A 207 35.15 7.13 -11.50
CA SER A 207 36.24 8.05 -11.13
C SER A 207 37.30 8.32 -12.21
N SER A 208 37.48 7.40 -13.17
CA SER A 208 38.44 7.53 -14.28
C SER A 208 37.80 7.97 -15.60
N SER A 209 36.49 8.26 -15.61
CA SER A 209 35.76 8.62 -16.83
C SER A 209 35.54 10.13 -16.92
N ASN A 210 35.70 10.67 -18.12
CA ASN A 210 35.31 12.04 -18.43
C ASN A 210 33.86 12.08 -18.89
N ALA A 211 32.94 12.44 -17.99
CA ALA A 211 31.52 12.54 -18.31
C ALA A 211 31.19 13.68 -19.30
N ALA A 212 32.06 14.68 -19.46
CA ALA A 212 31.83 15.78 -20.40
C ALA A 212 31.80 15.31 -21.88
N LYS A 213 32.30 14.11 -22.16
CA LYS A 213 32.16 13.46 -23.47
C LYS A 213 30.71 13.17 -23.83
N LEU A 214 29.84 13.01 -22.83
CA LEU A 214 28.46 12.58 -23.03
C LEU A 214 27.53 13.74 -23.43
N ASN A 215 28.07 14.95 -23.54
CA ASN A 215 27.35 16.14 -24.00
C ASN A 215 28.24 17.09 -24.79
N ASP A 216 29.25 16.57 -25.50
CA ASP A 216 30.17 17.38 -26.32
C ASP A 216 29.77 17.43 -27.80
N GLY A 217 28.80 16.61 -28.22
CA GLY A 217 28.30 16.55 -29.58
C GLY A 217 29.19 15.76 -30.55
N ASP A 218 30.24 15.09 -30.05
CA ASP A 218 31.10 14.20 -30.83
C ASP A 218 30.87 12.74 -30.42
N ASN A 219 30.01 12.06 -31.18
CA ASN A 219 29.72 10.63 -30.98
C ASN A 219 30.93 9.71 -31.23
N ASN A 220 32.10 10.21 -31.63
CA ASN A 220 33.34 9.42 -31.67
C ASN A 220 34.06 9.38 -30.32
N THR A 221 33.69 10.24 -29.38
CA THR A 221 34.14 10.16 -28.00
C THR A 221 33.09 9.42 -27.18
N TYR A 222 33.55 8.54 -26.27
CA TYR A 222 32.64 7.75 -25.46
C TYR A 222 33.17 7.52 -24.05
N VAL A 223 32.25 7.21 -23.15
CA VAL A 223 32.50 6.59 -21.85
C VAL A 223 32.13 5.12 -21.94
N TYR A 224 32.98 4.27 -21.39
CA TYR A 224 32.73 2.84 -21.32
C TYR A 224 32.91 2.32 -19.90
N SER A 225 32.14 1.30 -19.53
CA SER A 225 32.29 0.59 -18.27
C SER A 225 31.58 -0.76 -18.33
N TYR A 226 31.63 -1.47 -17.21
CA TYR A 226 30.91 -2.71 -17.00
C TYR A 226 29.62 -2.48 -16.21
N THR A 227 28.57 -3.21 -16.54
CA THR A 227 27.25 -3.04 -15.91
C THR A 227 27.23 -3.43 -14.43
N TYR A 228 28.11 -4.35 -14.00
CA TYR A 228 28.16 -4.79 -12.60
C TYR A 228 28.62 -3.69 -11.62
N TYR A 229 29.20 -2.59 -12.11
CA TYR A 229 29.50 -1.41 -11.30
C TYR A 229 28.26 -0.54 -11.04
N GLU A 230 27.12 -0.84 -11.67
CA GLU A 230 25.90 -0.04 -11.67
C GLU A 230 26.20 1.46 -11.84
N PRO A 231 26.93 1.85 -12.90
CA PRO A 231 27.39 3.22 -13.02
C PRO A 231 26.22 4.19 -13.15
N GLU A 232 26.35 5.31 -12.45
CA GLU A 232 25.38 6.40 -12.49
C GLU A 232 25.93 7.52 -13.37
N PHE A 233 25.07 8.07 -14.22
CA PHE A 233 25.31 9.27 -15.01
C PHE A 233 24.27 10.32 -14.62
N THR A 234 24.74 11.50 -14.23
CA THR A 234 23.86 12.59 -13.79
C THR A 234 23.96 13.77 -14.74
N MET A 235 22.82 14.17 -15.30
CA MET A 235 22.62 15.43 -16.01
C MET A 235 22.22 16.49 -14.98
N ALA A 236 22.95 17.60 -14.90
CA ALA A 236 22.62 18.75 -14.07
C ALA A 236 22.30 19.95 -14.96
N PHE A 237 21.04 20.34 -15.04
CA PHE A 237 20.61 21.46 -15.90
C PHE A 237 20.94 22.82 -15.27
N ASN A 238 21.27 23.78 -16.12
CA ASN A 238 21.56 25.17 -15.71
C ASN A 238 20.35 25.81 -15.00
N SER A 239 19.14 25.50 -15.46
CA SER A 239 17.87 25.87 -14.86
C SER A 239 16.95 24.65 -14.73
N THR A 240 15.89 24.76 -13.92
CA THR A 240 14.81 23.76 -13.93
C THR A 240 14.22 23.64 -15.35
N LYS A 241 13.94 22.41 -15.78
CA LYS A 241 13.34 22.07 -17.07
C LYS A 241 12.12 21.17 -16.86
N GLU A 242 11.22 21.18 -17.82
CA GLU A 242 10.13 20.19 -17.93
C GLU A 242 10.48 19.21 -19.05
N LEU A 243 10.76 17.96 -18.69
CA LEU A 243 11.29 16.95 -19.60
C LEU A 243 10.23 15.97 -20.06
N ILE A 244 10.28 15.57 -21.33
CA ILE A 244 9.53 14.43 -21.88
C ILE A 244 10.35 13.13 -21.90
N GLY A 245 11.67 13.22 -21.76
CA GLY A 245 12.53 12.04 -21.77
C GLY A 245 14.01 12.34 -21.97
N VAL A 246 14.77 11.26 -22.14
CA VAL A 246 16.22 11.25 -22.36
C VAL A 246 16.55 10.21 -23.43
N GLY A 247 17.52 10.50 -24.29
CA GLY A 247 18.05 9.56 -25.28
C GLY A 247 19.48 9.20 -24.95
N ILE A 248 19.84 7.92 -25.03
CA ILE A 248 21.20 7.43 -24.85
C ILE A 248 21.72 6.93 -26.19
N LEU A 249 22.70 7.62 -26.77
CA LEU A 249 23.38 7.17 -27.99
C LEU A 249 24.58 6.31 -27.60
N CYS A 250 24.62 5.09 -28.10
CA CYS A 250 25.68 4.12 -27.81
C CYS A 250 26.58 3.91 -29.02
N ASN A 251 27.81 3.47 -28.76
CA ASN A 251 28.76 3.09 -29.81
C ASN A 251 29.02 1.58 -29.79
N TYR A 252 29.47 1.04 -30.91
CA TYR A 252 29.85 -0.36 -31.05
C TYR A 252 28.70 -1.30 -30.65
N THR A 253 27.46 -0.94 -30.95
CA THR A 253 26.27 -1.75 -30.61
C THR A 253 26.26 -3.08 -31.36
N SER A 254 26.93 -3.17 -32.51
CA SER A 254 27.19 -4.43 -33.24
C SER A 254 27.98 -5.46 -32.43
N TYR A 255 28.73 -5.03 -31.40
CA TYR A 255 29.41 -5.90 -30.44
C TYR A 255 28.58 -6.17 -29.17
N GLY A 256 27.33 -5.70 -29.12
CA GLY A 256 26.45 -5.80 -27.95
C GLY A 256 26.62 -4.67 -26.94
N TYR A 257 27.45 -3.66 -27.21
CA TYR A 257 27.78 -2.62 -26.22
C TYR A 257 26.71 -1.53 -26.06
N GLY A 258 25.57 -1.68 -26.73
CA GLY A 258 24.39 -0.86 -26.48
C GLY A 258 23.83 -1.09 -25.09
N VAL A 259 23.36 -0.02 -24.46
CA VAL A 259 22.63 -0.07 -23.19
C VAL A 259 21.26 -0.73 -23.42
N LYS A 260 20.92 -1.72 -22.59
CA LYS A 260 19.66 -2.46 -22.67
C LYS A 260 18.65 -2.03 -21.61
N LYS A 261 19.11 -1.75 -20.39
CA LYS A 261 18.22 -1.46 -19.25
C LYS A 261 18.79 -0.35 -18.38
N VAL A 262 17.94 0.63 -18.07
CA VAL A 262 18.32 1.84 -17.31
C VAL A 262 17.26 2.17 -16.29
N ALA A 263 17.67 2.32 -15.02
CA ALA A 263 16.82 2.97 -14.02
C ALA A 263 16.98 4.48 -14.12
N VAL A 264 15.87 5.20 -14.01
CA VAL A 264 15.83 6.65 -14.21
C VAL A 264 15.31 7.28 -12.93
N ALA A 265 16.01 8.29 -12.45
CA ALA A 265 15.55 9.12 -11.35
C ALA A 265 15.69 10.61 -11.68
N THR A 266 14.85 11.44 -11.08
CA THR A 266 14.91 12.89 -11.23
C THR A 266 15.02 13.58 -9.88
N SER A 267 15.52 14.80 -9.87
CA SER A 267 15.63 15.61 -8.65
C SER A 267 15.53 17.10 -8.96
N LEU A 268 15.07 17.88 -7.99
CA LEU A 268 15.11 19.35 -8.02
C LEU A 268 16.36 19.91 -7.33
N ASP A 269 16.96 19.17 -6.40
CA ASP A 269 18.02 19.64 -5.51
C ASP A 269 19.33 18.83 -5.60
N GLY A 270 19.32 17.74 -6.36
CA GLY A 270 20.44 16.81 -6.54
C GLY A 270 20.69 15.91 -5.32
N LYS A 271 19.82 15.94 -4.31
CA LYS A 271 19.96 15.20 -3.04
C LYS A 271 18.82 14.22 -2.84
N THR A 272 17.59 14.69 -3.00
CA THR A 272 16.40 13.85 -2.93
C THR A 272 16.02 13.42 -4.33
N TRP A 273 16.06 12.11 -4.58
CA TRP A 273 15.83 11.52 -5.88
C TRP A 273 14.48 10.82 -5.92
N THR A 274 13.73 11.10 -6.97
CA THR A 274 12.47 10.42 -7.26
C THR A 274 12.70 9.39 -8.36
N ASN A 275 12.38 8.13 -8.08
CA ASN A 275 12.41 7.07 -9.09
C ASN A 275 11.33 7.31 -10.15
N MET A 276 11.70 7.35 -11.43
CA MET A 276 10.79 7.45 -12.57
C MET A 276 10.48 6.10 -13.20
N GLY A 277 11.13 5.02 -12.76
CA GLY A 277 10.96 3.68 -13.29
C GLY A 277 12.19 3.18 -14.04
N THR A 278 12.00 2.13 -14.83
CA THR A 278 13.08 1.48 -15.58
C THR A 278 12.71 1.34 -17.05
N ALA A 279 13.54 1.89 -17.93
CA ALA A 279 13.43 1.70 -19.36
C ALA A 279 14.21 0.45 -19.78
N THR A 280 13.63 -0.35 -20.67
CA THR A 280 14.29 -1.53 -21.24
C THR A 280 14.10 -1.52 -22.76
N ALA A 281 15.20 -1.58 -23.51
CA ALA A 281 15.17 -1.73 -24.95
C ALA A 281 14.70 -3.15 -25.32
N ALA A 282 13.71 -3.24 -26.20
CA ALA A 282 13.14 -4.53 -26.63
C ALA A 282 14.08 -5.32 -27.54
N SER A 283 14.91 -4.63 -28.32
CA SER A 283 15.88 -5.19 -29.26
C SER A 283 17.14 -4.33 -29.30
N THR A 284 18.21 -4.86 -29.89
CA THR A 284 19.40 -4.08 -30.26
C THR A 284 19.03 -2.96 -31.25
N TYR A 285 19.88 -1.96 -31.33
CA TYR A 285 19.78 -0.78 -32.18
C TYR A 285 21.17 -0.40 -32.71
N ASP A 286 21.25 0.45 -33.73
CA ASP A 286 22.53 0.88 -34.33
C ASP A 286 23.18 2.05 -33.56
N ASP A 287 24.41 2.40 -33.98
CA ASP A 287 25.23 3.45 -33.35
C ASP A 287 24.71 4.89 -33.62
N ASP A 288 23.70 5.04 -34.47
CA ASP A 288 23.10 6.32 -34.89
C ASP A 288 21.71 6.54 -34.25
N THR A 289 21.15 5.52 -33.62
CA THR A 289 19.81 5.54 -33.02
C THR A 289 19.91 5.60 -31.50
N PRO A 290 19.52 6.72 -30.85
CA PRO A 290 19.47 6.77 -29.39
C PRO A 290 18.43 5.79 -28.83
N PHE A 291 18.77 5.09 -27.75
CA PHE A 291 17.80 4.37 -26.93
C PHE A 291 16.84 5.37 -26.27
N PRO A 292 15.53 5.38 -26.62
CA PRO A 292 14.62 6.38 -26.09
C PRO A 292 14.10 5.98 -24.70
N ILE A 293 14.27 6.89 -23.74
CA ILE A 293 13.70 6.82 -22.40
C ILE A 293 12.64 7.92 -22.33
N VAL A 294 11.37 7.55 -22.51
CA VAL A 294 10.27 8.51 -22.60
C VAL A 294 9.40 8.46 -21.37
N PHE A 295 8.94 9.61 -20.88
CA PHE A 295 8.02 9.70 -19.76
C PHE A 295 6.55 9.66 -20.23
N ASN A 296 5.67 8.99 -19.47
CA ASN A 296 4.22 9.01 -19.73
C ASN A 296 3.62 10.39 -19.47
N THR A 297 4.20 11.14 -18.54
CA THR A 297 3.85 12.54 -18.26
C THR A 297 5.13 13.34 -18.04
N PRO A 298 5.20 14.59 -18.56
CA PRO A 298 6.37 15.42 -18.39
C PRO A 298 6.79 15.56 -16.93
N VAL A 299 8.11 15.66 -16.70
CA VAL A 299 8.70 15.72 -15.36
C VAL A 299 9.45 17.04 -15.21
N THR A 300 9.03 17.85 -14.24
CA THR A 300 9.78 19.05 -13.84
C THR A 300 10.96 18.66 -12.97
N CYS A 301 12.19 18.93 -13.40
CA CYS A 301 13.40 18.61 -12.65
C CYS A 301 14.57 19.56 -12.96
N LYS A 302 15.60 19.53 -12.11
CA LYS A 302 16.90 20.17 -12.35
C LYS A 302 18.02 19.14 -12.56
N PHE A 303 17.77 17.90 -12.19
CA PHE A 303 18.70 16.80 -12.36
C PHE A 303 17.98 15.56 -12.89
N VAL A 304 18.67 14.83 -13.76
CA VAL A 304 18.32 13.46 -14.15
C VAL A 304 19.49 12.56 -13.82
N LYS A 305 19.21 11.39 -13.25
CA LYS A 305 20.17 10.33 -13.00
C LYS A 305 19.76 9.08 -13.76
N LEU A 306 20.72 8.50 -14.46
CA LEU A 306 20.59 7.25 -15.19
C LEU A 306 21.53 6.23 -14.56
N THR A 307 20.99 5.11 -14.10
CA THR A 307 21.78 3.98 -13.60
C THR A 307 21.73 2.87 -14.64
N ILE A 308 22.88 2.50 -15.20
CA ILE A 308 22.96 1.45 -16.23
C ILE A 308 22.91 0.09 -15.55
N LEU A 309 21.86 -0.68 -15.83
CA LEU A 309 21.61 -1.98 -15.20
C LEU A 309 21.97 -3.16 -16.10
N GLN A 310 21.88 -2.97 -17.42
CA GLN A 310 22.12 -4.04 -18.39
C GLN A 310 22.57 -3.46 -19.74
N SER A 311 23.42 -4.20 -20.45
CA SER A 311 23.74 -4.00 -21.87
C SER A 311 23.31 -5.22 -22.69
N PHE A 312 23.48 -5.16 -24.02
CA PHE A 312 23.27 -6.32 -24.89
C PHE A 312 24.49 -7.27 -24.94
N ASP A 313 25.59 -6.95 -24.25
CA ASP A 313 26.78 -7.79 -24.13
C ASP A 313 26.47 -8.97 -23.19
N GLU A 314 26.49 -10.19 -23.72
CA GLU A 314 26.21 -11.42 -22.97
C GLU A 314 27.49 -12.11 -22.45
N SER A 315 28.65 -11.46 -22.56
CA SER A 315 29.89 -11.99 -21.99
C SER A 315 29.87 -12.04 -20.46
N GLU A 316 30.85 -12.72 -19.87
CA GLU A 316 31.01 -12.82 -18.40
C GLU A 316 31.09 -11.45 -17.71
N ASN A 317 31.62 -10.45 -18.42
CA ASN A 317 31.73 -9.07 -17.94
C ASN A 317 31.02 -8.13 -18.94
N PRO A 318 29.68 -8.04 -18.90
CA PRO A 318 28.92 -7.19 -19.81
C PRO A 318 29.38 -5.74 -19.74
N ARG A 319 29.74 -5.19 -20.90
CA ARG A 319 30.13 -3.78 -21.02
C ARG A 319 29.13 -2.97 -21.81
N PHE A 320 29.21 -1.66 -21.67
CA PHE A 320 28.50 -0.69 -22.51
C PHE A 320 29.43 0.44 -22.92
N LEU A 321 29.13 1.07 -24.05
CA LEU A 321 29.79 2.27 -24.54
C LEU A 321 28.71 3.32 -24.85
N ILE A 322 28.76 4.47 -24.17
CA ILE A 322 27.85 5.61 -24.42
C ILE A 322 28.67 6.75 -25.02
N GLY A 323 28.25 7.20 -26.19
CA GLY A 323 28.82 8.36 -26.87
C GLY A 323 28.20 9.65 -26.35
N GLU A 324 26.87 9.72 -26.35
CA GLU A 324 26.13 10.96 -26.09
C GLU A 324 24.85 10.69 -25.28
N ILE A 325 24.47 11.62 -24.40
CA ILE A 325 23.20 11.60 -23.66
C ILE A 325 22.47 12.93 -23.88
N GLY A 326 21.32 12.85 -24.55
CA GLY A 326 20.47 13.99 -24.88
C GLY A 326 19.23 14.07 -24.00
N ALA A 327 18.86 15.26 -23.52
CA ALA A 327 17.58 15.50 -22.84
C ALA A 327 16.59 16.19 -23.77
N TYR A 328 15.29 15.95 -23.56
CA TYR A 328 14.24 16.44 -24.45
C TYR A 328 13.15 17.16 -23.65
N GLU A 329 12.80 18.38 -24.06
CA GLU A 329 11.83 19.23 -23.35
C GLU A 329 10.39 19.07 -23.87
N TYR A 330 9.44 19.31 -22.97
CA TYR A 330 8.05 19.52 -23.35
C TYR A 330 7.89 20.96 -23.84
N LEU A 331 7.44 21.13 -25.08
CA LEU A 331 6.97 22.42 -25.57
C LEU A 331 5.49 22.23 -25.91
N ASP A 332 4.61 22.84 -25.12
CA ASP A 332 3.18 22.90 -25.44
C ASP A 332 2.99 23.75 -26.71
N TRP A 333 2.30 23.22 -27.72
CA TRP A 333 2.11 23.89 -29.03
C TRP A 333 0.89 24.83 -29.02
N SER A 334 0.48 25.32 -27.85
CA SER A 334 -0.68 26.20 -27.68
C SER A 334 -0.37 27.69 -27.87
N LEU A 335 0.78 28.05 -28.47
CA LEU A 335 1.16 29.43 -28.83
C LEU A 335 1.03 29.69 -30.34
#